data_AF-A0A9D6GFY7-F1
#
_entry.id   AF-A0A9D6GFY7-F1
#
_cell.length_a   1.000
_cell.length_b   1.000
_cell.length_c   1.000
_cell.angle_alpha   90.00
_cell.angle_beta   90.00
_cell.angle_gamma   90.00
#
_symmetry.space_group_name_H-M   'P 1'
#
loop_
_entity.id
_entity.type
_entity.pdbx_description
1 polymer ?
#
loop_
_entity_poly.entity_id
_entity_poly.type
_entity_poly.pdbx_seq_one_letter_code
_entity_poly.pdbx_strand_id
1 'polypeptide(L)'
;AKPKLTNFGKFSLTIDSIKPVGEGSIKKGFELLKAKLDKEGLFALDRKRSLPELPKTVGVIASMQSAGYGDFMKIADQRWGGVTFRVYHTLVQGLDAPDALIKAIRYFNQLEVPLDALVIIRGGGSADDLGAFNDELLVREIAASRTPTLVGVGHEVDVTLSDLAADVRAATPSNAAQLLLPDKQEILSRIRYMSARLSPRMLRLVAQRAEYTTTLLRGAQDMITVQFERTARRFEYARQLVESYNPDHILRRGYALVRGEKVLGSIIEVEAHNYKLTAEVRTYEQK
;
A
#
# COMPACT_ATOMS: atom_id res chain seq x y z
N ALA A 1 55.43 -34.11 7.38
CA ALA A 1 56.03 -32.84 6.94
C ALA A 1 57.52 -33.05 6.82
N LYS A 2 58.11 -32.64 5.69
CA LYS A 2 59.54 -32.78 5.39
C LYS A 2 60.18 -31.39 5.34
N PRO A 3 61.04 -31.04 6.31
CA PRO A 3 61.80 -29.81 6.26
C PRO A 3 62.96 -29.94 5.25
N LYS A 4 63.20 -28.88 4.48
CA LYS A 4 64.33 -28.75 3.56
C LYS A 4 64.97 -27.38 3.74
N LEU A 5 66.22 -27.39 4.19
CA LEU A 5 67.07 -26.19 4.21
C LEU A 5 67.88 -26.19 2.91
N THR A 6 67.78 -25.11 2.13
CA THR A 6 68.59 -24.97 0.91
C THR A 6 69.92 -24.27 1.24
N ASN A 7 70.98 -24.59 0.49
CA ASN A 7 72.33 -24.08 0.72
C ASN A 7 72.47 -22.53 0.61
N PHE A 8 71.42 -21.82 0.19
CA PHE A 8 71.35 -20.34 0.16
C PHE A 8 70.50 -19.75 1.29
N GLY A 9 70.22 -20.52 2.36
CA GLY A 9 69.54 -20.02 3.56
C GLY A 9 68.00 -19.97 3.49
N LYS A 10 67.36 -20.52 2.45
CA LYS A 10 65.89 -20.66 2.43
C LYS A 10 65.46 -21.95 3.11
N PHE A 11 64.61 -21.81 4.14
CA PHE A 11 63.89 -22.90 4.79
C PHE A 11 62.56 -23.14 4.08
N SER A 12 62.31 -24.39 3.71
CA SER A 12 61.08 -24.87 3.10
C SER A 12 60.52 -26.01 3.94
N LEU A 13 59.22 -25.97 4.25
CA LEU A 13 58.52 -27.02 4.95
C LEU A 13 57.40 -27.55 4.04
N THR A 14 57.53 -28.77 3.55
CA THR A 14 56.48 -29.42 2.74
C THR A 14 55.61 -30.29 3.64
N ILE A 15 54.31 -30.02 3.72
CA ILE A 15 53.36 -30.81 4.51
C ILE A 15 52.81 -31.94 3.63
N ASP A 16 53.12 -33.19 3.98
CA ASP A 16 52.71 -34.37 3.18
C ASP A 16 51.22 -34.72 3.33
N SER A 17 50.64 -34.50 4.50
CA SER A 17 49.20 -34.59 4.75
C SER A 17 48.83 -33.86 6.04
N ILE A 18 47.64 -33.26 6.07
CA ILE A 18 47.01 -32.70 7.27
C ILE A 18 45.81 -33.60 7.55
N LYS A 19 45.80 -34.26 8.69
CA LYS A 19 44.61 -34.95 9.21
C LYS A 19 44.07 -34.11 10.36
N PRO A 20 42.88 -33.48 10.22
CA PRO A 20 42.24 -32.80 11.33
C PRO A 20 41.83 -33.85 12.38
N VAL A 21 42.41 -33.76 13.57
CA VAL A 21 42.00 -34.55 14.73
C VAL A 21 41.00 -33.70 15.51
N GLY A 22 39.74 -34.13 15.60
CA GLY A 22 38.73 -33.44 16.43
C GLY A 22 37.46 -32.93 15.71
N GLU A 23 37.40 -32.96 14.38
CA GLU A 23 36.18 -32.57 13.63
C GLU A 23 34.95 -33.38 14.05
N GLY A 24 35.11 -34.69 14.28
CA GLY A 24 34.02 -35.56 14.72
C GLY A 24 33.50 -35.20 16.12
N SER A 25 34.38 -34.82 17.05
CA SER A 25 33.98 -34.40 18.40
C SER A 25 33.33 -33.01 18.40
N ILE A 26 33.84 -32.06 17.61
CA ILE A 26 33.27 -30.72 17.49
C ILE A 26 31.87 -30.81 16.85
N LYS A 27 31.74 -31.55 15.74
CA LYS A 27 30.45 -31.77 15.08
C LYS A 27 29.45 -32.48 15.98
N LYS A 28 29.89 -33.50 16.72
CA LYS A 28 29.03 -34.19 17.69
C LYS A 28 28.60 -33.26 18.83
N GLY A 29 29.50 -32.42 19.33
CA GLY A 29 29.20 -31.40 20.33
C GLY A 29 28.16 -30.39 19.84
N PHE A 30 28.32 -29.90 18.61
CA PHE A 30 27.37 -29.02 17.94
C PHE A 30 25.98 -29.67 17.84
N GLU A 31 25.87 -30.89 17.32
CA GLU A 31 24.57 -31.57 17.17
C GLU A 31 23.90 -31.85 18.53
N LEU A 32 24.67 -32.22 19.55
CA LEU A 32 24.14 -32.42 20.90
C LEU A 32 23.62 -31.11 21.50
N LEU A 33 24.37 -30.02 21.38
CA LEU A 33 23.96 -28.72 21.89
C LEU A 33 22.76 -28.18 21.11
N LYS A 34 22.76 -28.32 19.78
CA LYS A 34 21.63 -27.99 18.92
C LYS A 34 20.37 -28.72 19.38
N ALA A 35 20.44 -30.05 19.53
CA ALA A 35 19.29 -30.84 19.97
C ALA A 35 18.80 -30.46 21.38
N LYS A 36 19.71 -30.09 22.29
CA LYS A 36 19.37 -29.58 23.63
C LYS A 36 18.60 -28.27 23.54
N LEU A 37 19.14 -27.27 22.84
CA LEU A 37 18.53 -25.93 22.76
C LEU A 37 17.24 -25.93 21.91
N ASP A 38 17.14 -26.82 20.93
CA ASP A 38 15.92 -27.03 20.15
C ASP A 38 14.78 -27.59 21.01
N LYS A 39 15.07 -28.59 21.86
CA LYS A 39 14.11 -29.13 22.84
C LYS A 39 13.63 -28.08 23.84
N GLU A 40 14.49 -27.13 24.19
CA GLU A 40 14.14 -26.00 25.04
C GLU A 40 13.35 -24.90 24.29
N GLY A 41 13.14 -25.04 22.97
CA GLY A 41 12.35 -24.14 22.14
C GLY A 41 13.09 -22.89 21.68
N LEU A 42 14.41 -22.80 21.85
CA LEU A 42 15.16 -21.58 21.50
C LEU A 42 15.14 -21.29 19.99
N PHE A 43 14.93 -22.31 19.15
CA PHE A 43 14.90 -22.18 17.69
C PHE A 43 13.48 -22.17 17.11
N ALA A 44 12.45 -22.18 17.96
CA ALA A 44 11.06 -22.28 17.54
C ALA A 44 10.64 -21.07 16.68
N LEU A 45 9.88 -21.34 15.61
CA LEU A 45 9.50 -20.31 14.63
C LEU A 45 8.55 -19.26 15.20
N ASP A 46 7.70 -19.66 16.15
CA ASP A 46 6.76 -18.79 16.88
C ASP A 46 7.45 -17.76 17.79
N ARG A 47 8.69 -18.03 18.21
CA ARG A 47 9.53 -17.07 18.94
C ARG A 47 10.07 -15.95 18.03
N LYS A 48 10.31 -16.24 16.75
CA LYS A 48 11.01 -15.35 15.84
C LYS A 48 10.15 -14.16 15.44
N ARG A 49 10.69 -12.96 15.57
CA ARG A 49 10.02 -11.69 15.23
C ARG A 49 10.44 -11.20 13.85
N SER A 50 9.54 -10.54 13.13
CA SER A 50 9.89 -9.84 11.90
C SER A 50 10.68 -8.57 12.19
N LEU A 51 11.59 -8.21 11.29
CA LEU A 51 12.24 -6.89 11.32
C LEU A 51 11.24 -5.79 10.91
N PRO A 52 11.35 -4.57 11.45
CA PRO A 52 10.55 -3.43 10.99
C PRO A 52 10.83 -3.12 9.52
N GLU A 53 9.81 -2.74 8.74
CA GLU A 53 9.99 -2.38 7.32
C GLU A 53 10.87 -1.12 7.13
N LEU A 54 10.81 -0.19 8.08
CA LEU A 54 11.50 1.10 8.05
C LEU A 54 12.20 1.36 9.40
N PRO A 55 13.32 0.67 9.69
CA PRO A 55 14.04 0.86 10.94
C PRO A 55 14.67 2.26 10.98
N LYS A 56 14.59 2.93 12.13
CA LYS A 56 15.17 4.26 12.38
C LYS A 56 16.45 4.19 13.18
N THR A 57 16.52 3.30 14.18
CA THR A 57 17.70 3.15 15.05
C THR A 57 18.08 1.68 15.15
N VAL A 58 19.28 1.35 14.69
CA VAL A 58 19.78 -0.04 14.63
C VAL A 58 21.08 -0.16 15.42
N GLY A 59 21.15 -1.15 16.29
CA GLY A 59 22.38 -1.54 16.97
C GLY A 59 23.19 -2.46 16.07
N VAL A 60 24.51 -2.25 15.96
CA VAL A 60 25.41 -3.11 15.20
C VAL A 60 26.52 -3.59 16.11
N ILE A 61 26.60 -4.89 16.34
CA ILE A 61 27.67 -5.55 17.09
C ILE A 61 28.64 -6.15 16.07
N ALA A 62 29.84 -5.59 15.98
CA ALA A 62 30.84 -5.97 14.99
C ALA A 62 32.26 -5.58 15.41
N SER A 63 33.27 -6.14 14.75
CA SER A 63 34.60 -5.55 14.74
C SER A 63 34.68 -4.46 13.66
N MET A 64 34.99 -3.21 14.04
CA MET A 64 35.02 -2.07 13.11
C MET A 64 36.12 -2.20 12.05
N GLN A 65 37.17 -2.98 12.34
CA GLN A 65 38.26 -3.26 11.42
C GLN A 65 37.96 -4.47 10.52
N SER A 66 36.83 -5.15 10.69
CA SER A 66 36.47 -6.31 9.87
C SER A 66 35.91 -5.90 8.50
N ALA A 67 36.20 -6.72 7.49
CA ALA A 67 35.62 -6.56 6.16
C ALA A 67 34.08 -6.60 6.20
N GLY A 68 33.51 -7.44 7.08
CA GLY A 68 32.07 -7.57 7.23
C GLY A 68 31.36 -6.30 7.69
N TYR A 69 31.99 -5.53 8.59
CA TYR A 69 31.46 -4.23 9.00
C TYR A 69 31.46 -3.23 7.83
N GLY A 70 32.57 -3.16 7.09
CA GLY A 70 32.69 -2.30 5.92
C GLY A 70 31.66 -2.63 4.83
N ASP A 71 31.48 -3.92 4.54
CA ASP A 71 30.51 -4.40 3.55
C ASP A 71 29.07 -4.11 3.97
N PHE A 72 28.72 -4.37 5.24
CA PHE A 72 27.40 -4.05 5.78
C PHE A 72 27.10 -2.55 5.65
N MET A 73 28.01 -1.68 6.08
CA MET A 73 27.81 -0.23 6.04
C MET A 73 27.73 0.30 4.61
N LYS A 74 28.55 -0.23 3.70
CA LYS A 74 28.51 0.12 2.27
C LYS A 74 27.17 -0.21 1.64
N ILE A 75 26.65 -1.42 1.87
CA ILE A 75 25.35 -1.83 1.32
C ILE A 75 24.21 -1.06 1.99
N ALA A 76 24.31 -0.78 3.29
CA ALA A 76 23.32 0.00 4.01
C ALA A 76 23.17 1.41 3.42
N ASP A 77 24.27 2.13 3.25
CA ASP A 77 24.29 3.49 2.68
C ASP A 77 23.77 3.52 1.23
N GLN A 78 24.08 2.50 0.44
CA GLN A 78 23.58 2.40 -0.94
C GLN A 78 22.08 2.13 -1.02
N ARG A 79 21.53 1.30 -0.13
CA ARG A 79 20.13 0.88 -0.16
C ARG A 79 19.18 1.92 0.42
N TRP A 80 19.52 2.49 1.57
CA TRP A 80 18.60 3.32 2.33
C TRP A 80 19.32 4.39 3.15
N GLY A 81 18.66 5.54 3.32
CA GLY A 81 19.16 6.64 4.14
C GLY A 81 18.26 6.91 5.34
N GLY A 82 18.76 7.68 6.31
CA GLY A 82 17.98 8.11 7.47
C GLY A 82 17.89 7.09 8.61
N VAL A 83 18.78 6.09 8.62
CA VAL A 83 18.94 5.13 9.73
C VAL A 83 20.11 5.57 10.59
N THR A 84 19.89 5.58 11.91
CA THR A 84 20.94 5.82 12.91
C THR A 84 21.53 4.49 13.34
N PHE A 85 22.78 4.22 12.95
CA PHE A 85 23.52 3.06 13.41
C PHE A 85 24.27 3.35 14.70
N ARG A 86 23.99 2.58 15.75
CA ARG A 86 24.75 2.58 17.00
C ARG A 86 25.66 1.36 17.01
N VAL A 87 26.95 1.58 16.83
CA VAL A 87 27.91 0.49 16.70
C VAL A 87 28.56 0.18 18.05
N TYR A 88 28.55 -1.09 18.45
CA TYR A 88 29.33 -1.59 19.57
C TYR A 88 30.51 -2.38 19.01
N HIS A 89 31.71 -1.79 19.10
CA HIS A 89 32.93 -2.45 18.68
C HIS A 89 33.32 -3.55 19.68
N THR A 90 33.42 -4.79 19.21
CA THR A 90 33.79 -5.94 20.07
C THR A 90 34.51 -7.05 19.30
N LEU A 91 35.00 -8.05 20.03
CA LEU A 91 35.57 -9.27 19.46
C LEU A 91 34.45 -10.12 18.85
N VAL A 92 34.67 -10.57 17.62
CA VAL A 92 33.73 -11.42 16.84
C VAL A 92 34.34 -12.76 16.43
N GLN A 93 35.54 -13.05 16.93
CA GLN A 93 36.29 -14.29 16.69
C GLN A 93 37.25 -14.55 17.85
N GLY A 94 37.66 -15.80 18.02
CA GLY A 94 38.51 -16.25 19.12
C GLY A 94 37.73 -16.67 20.37
N LEU A 95 38.46 -17.17 21.37
CA LEU A 95 37.90 -17.79 22.58
C LEU A 95 37.12 -16.80 23.46
N ASP A 96 37.54 -15.53 23.49
CA ASP A 96 36.89 -14.49 24.31
C ASP A 96 35.69 -13.82 23.62
N ALA A 97 35.42 -14.16 22.35
CA ALA A 97 34.36 -13.52 21.58
C ALA A 97 32.93 -13.75 22.14
N PRO A 98 32.54 -14.95 22.62
CA PRO A 98 31.21 -15.16 23.18
C PRO A 98 30.88 -14.19 24.33
N ASP A 99 31.78 -14.07 25.30
CA ASP A 99 31.62 -13.16 26.44
C ASP A 99 31.57 -11.69 26.00
N ALA A 100 32.37 -11.32 25.01
CA ALA A 100 32.41 -9.97 24.47
C ALA A 100 31.12 -9.62 23.69
N LEU A 101 30.53 -10.58 22.99
CA LEU A 101 29.24 -10.45 22.29
C LEU A 101 28.08 -10.37 23.28
N ILE A 102 28.07 -11.22 24.31
CA ILE A 102 27.05 -11.18 25.38
C ILE A 102 27.03 -9.81 26.06
N LYS A 103 28.20 -9.25 26.38
CA LYS A 103 28.30 -7.89 26.95
C LYS A 103 27.71 -6.83 26.01
N ALA A 104 27.97 -6.93 24.71
CA ALA A 104 27.43 -6.00 23.72
C ALA A 104 25.90 -6.11 23.58
N ILE A 105 25.34 -7.33 23.59
CA ILE A 105 23.89 -7.54 23.55
C ILE A 105 23.23 -6.95 24.81
N ARG A 106 23.80 -7.23 25.99
CA ARG A 106 23.30 -6.70 27.27
C ARG A 106 23.34 -5.18 27.31
N TYR A 107 24.41 -4.56 26.82
CA TYR A 107 24.52 -3.11 26.72
C TYR A 107 23.33 -2.50 25.95
N PHE A 108 23.00 -3.04 24.77
CA PHE A 108 21.87 -2.55 23.99
C PHE A 108 20.51 -2.86 24.64
N ASN A 109 20.41 -3.99 25.32
CA ASN A 109 19.20 -4.37 26.07
C ASN A 109 18.98 -3.54 27.35
N GLN A 110 19.99 -2.80 27.82
CA GLN A 110 19.87 -1.90 28.97
C GLN A 110 19.50 -0.46 28.60
N LEU A 111 19.46 -0.10 27.31
CA LEU A 111 19.05 1.24 26.88
C LEU A 111 17.61 1.55 27.33
N GLU A 112 17.32 2.79 27.71
CA GLU A 112 15.95 3.19 28.06
C GLU A 112 15.00 3.03 26.87
N VAL A 113 15.43 3.53 25.70
CA VAL A 113 14.70 3.37 24.43
C VAL A 113 15.27 2.14 23.70
N PRO A 114 14.44 1.13 23.41
CA PRO A 114 14.87 -0.03 22.63
C PRO A 114 15.18 0.37 21.19
N LEU A 115 16.08 -0.39 20.57
CA LEU A 115 16.39 -0.25 19.15
C LEU A 115 15.28 -0.90 18.31
N ASP A 116 15.23 -0.57 17.02
CA ASP A 116 14.33 -1.24 16.07
C ASP A 116 14.84 -2.64 15.69
N ALA A 117 16.16 -2.79 15.63
CA ALA A 117 16.84 -4.05 15.37
C ALA A 117 18.24 -4.07 15.98
N LEU A 118 18.71 -5.28 16.31
CA LEU A 118 20.07 -5.56 16.76
C LEU A 118 20.75 -6.51 15.77
N VAL A 119 21.79 -6.02 15.11
CA VAL A 119 22.52 -6.73 14.07
C VAL A 119 23.84 -7.25 14.64
N ILE A 120 24.11 -8.54 14.48
CA ILE A 120 25.37 -9.17 14.86
C ILE A 120 26.01 -9.69 13.58
N ILE A 121 27.17 -9.14 13.23
CA ILE A 121 27.86 -9.46 11.98
C ILE A 121 29.33 -9.76 12.23
N ARG A 122 29.85 -10.63 11.38
CA ARG A 122 31.26 -10.97 11.29
C ARG A 122 31.59 -11.14 9.81
N GLY A 123 32.72 -10.62 9.35
CA GLY A 123 33.17 -10.86 7.98
C GLY A 123 34.67 -11.04 7.87
N GLY A 124 35.05 -11.99 7.00
CA GLY A 124 36.41 -12.51 6.87
C GLY A 124 36.79 -13.50 7.97
N GLY A 125 37.69 -14.44 7.66
CA GLY A 125 38.27 -15.45 8.56
C GLY A 125 37.83 -16.89 8.25
N SER A 126 38.33 -17.88 9.01
CA SER A 126 38.12 -19.30 8.72
C SER A 126 36.76 -19.80 9.21
N ALA A 127 36.39 -21.03 8.83
CA ALA A 127 35.23 -21.73 9.40
C ALA A 127 35.41 -21.99 10.90
N ASP A 128 36.64 -22.16 11.38
CA ASP A 128 36.93 -22.42 12.81
C ASP A 128 36.54 -21.23 13.70
N ASP A 129 36.65 -20.01 13.18
CA ASP A 129 36.26 -18.79 13.89
C ASP A 129 34.74 -18.70 14.14
N LEU A 130 33.92 -19.43 13.38
CA LEU A 130 32.47 -19.49 13.59
C LEU A 130 32.11 -20.24 14.89
N GLY A 131 33.05 -21.00 15.46
CA GLY A 131 32.86 -21.71 16.72
C GLY A 131 32.38 -20.82 17.87
N ALA A 132 32.81 -19.55 17.91
CA ALA A 132 32.37 -18.58 18.91
C ALA A 132 30.84 -18.35 18.90
N PHE A 133 30.19 -18.49 17.73
CA PHE A 133 28.74 -18.31 17.58
C PHE A 133 27.93 -19.56 17.94
N ASN A 134 28.60 -20.64 18.33
CA ASN A 134 27.98 -21.87 18.82
C ASN A 134 28.04 -22.00 20.35
N ASP A 135 28.49 -20.96 21.05
CA ASP A 135 28.50 -20.93 22.52
C ASP A 135 27.06 -20.91 23.09
N GLU A 136 26.81 -21.75 24.10
CA GLU A 136 25.48 -21.90 24.69
C GLU A 136 24.95 -20.60 25.32
N LEU A 137 25.80 -19.85 26.02
CA LEU A 137 25.39 -18.63 26.72
C LEU A 137 25.09 -17.51 25.72
N LEU A 138 25.89 -17.40 24.67
CA LEU A 138 25.64 -16.43 23.59
C LEU A 138 24.30 -16.73 22.89
N VAL A 139 24.04 -17.99 22.55
CA VAL A 139 22.78 -18.40 21.90
C VAL A 139 21.57 -18.06 22.76
N ARG A 140 21.66 -18.31 24.07
CA ARG A 140 20.61 -17.94 25.05
C ARG A 140 20.41 -16.43 25.12
N GLU A 141 21.50 -15.66 25.14
CA GLU A 141 21.43 -14.20 25.20
C GLU A 141 20.80 -13.59 23.93
N ILE A 142 21.14 -14.11 22.75
CA ILE A 142 20.47 -13.75 21.48
C ILE A 142 19.00 -14.13 21.56
N ALA A 143 18.70 -15.33 22.05
CA ALA A 143 17.33 -15.82 22.13
C ALA A 143 16.44 -14.96 23.03
N ALA A 144 17.01 -14.45 24.13
CA ALA A 144 16.36 -13.63 25.15
C ALA A 144 16.37 -12.12 24.84
N SER A 145 16.95 -11.70 23.71
CA SER A 145 17.04 -10.27 23.37
C SER A 145 15.66 -9.62 23.26
N ARG A 146 15.44 -8.52 23.99
CA ARG A 146 14.20 -7.72 23.88
C ARG A 146 14.06 -7.01 22.53
N THR A 147 15.17 -6.80 21.82
CA THR A 147 15.21 -6.21 20.48
C THR A 147 15.25 -7.32 19.43
N PRO A 148 14.50 -7.23 18.30
CA PRO A 148 14.63 -8.16 17.18
C PRO A 148 16.08 -8.29 16.69
N THR A 149 16.55 -9.52 16.55
CA THR A 149 17.95 -9.86 16.26
C THR A 149 18.13 -10.32 14.81
N LEU A 150 19.17 -9.81 14.16
CA LEU A 150 19.60 -10.22 12.82
C LEU A 150 21.05 -10.68 12.90
N VAL A 151 21.30 -11.95 12.64
CA VAL A 151 22.66 -12.52 12.64
C VAL A 151 23.12 -12.76 11.20
N GLY A 152 24.31 -12.27 10.87
CA GLY A 152 24.93 -12.42 9.54
C GLY A 152 26.44 -12.65 9.66
N VAL A 153 26.82 -13.80 10.24
CA VAL A 153 28.21 -14.10 10.64
C VAL A 153 28.90 -15.15 9.75
N GLY A 154 28.12 -15.94 9.01
CA GLY A 154 28.58 -17.06 8.21
C GLY A 154 28.62 -16.79 6.70
N HIS A 155 28.55 -17.88 5.94
CA HIS A 155 28.24 -17.95 4.52
C HIS A 155 27.01 -18.86 4.33
N GLU A 156 26.53 -19.04 3.10
CA GLU A 156 25.29 -19.82 2.85
C GLU A 156 25.29 -21.23 3.48
N VAL A 157 26.46 -21.88 3.51
CA VAL A 157 26.64 -23.29 3.93
C VAL A 157 26.86 -23.44 5.45
N ASP A 158 27.40 -22.42 6.11
CA ASP A 158 27.86 -22.50 7.50
C ASP A 158 26.83 -21.88 8.45
N VAL A 159 25.92 -22.72 8.97
CA VAL A 159 24.88 -22.30 9.93
C VAL A 159 25.36 -22.48 11.36
N THR A 160 25.34 -21.40 12.15
CA THR A 160 25.68 -21.41 13.57
C THR A 160 24.44 -21.55 14.45
N LEU A 161 24.60 -21.89 15.73
CA LEU A 161 23.49 -21.90 16.68
C LEU A 161 22.94 -20.49 16.91
N SER A 162 23.79 -19.47 16.84
CA SER A 162 23.37 -18.07 16.89
C SER A 162 22.44 -17.72 15.72
N ASP A 163 22.71 -18.23 14.51
CA ASP A 163 21.80 -18.05 13.35
C ASP A 163 20.43 -18.70 13.59
N LEU A 164 20.40 -19.85 14.25
CA LEU A 164 19.15 -20.56 14.56
C LEU A 164 18.35 -19.84 15.64
N ALA A 165 19.02 -19.26 16.65
CA ALA A 165 18.37 -18.49 17.71
C ALA A 165 17.96 -17.09 17.29
N ALA A 166 18.61 -16.49 16.30
CA ALA A 166 18.24 -15.16 15.81
C ALA A 166 16.79 -15.11 15.31
N ASP A 167 16.18 -13.94 15.40
CA ASP A 167 14.86 -13.69 14.81
C ASP A 167 14.94 -13.81 13.28
N VAL A 168 15.98 -13.21 12.68
CA VAL A 168 16.29 -13.31 11.25
C VAL A 168 17.74 -13.76 11.06
N ARG A 169 17.94 -14.70 10.15
CA ARG A 169 19.26 -15.14 9.67
C ARG A 169 19.56 -14.44 8.34
N ALA A 170 20.78 -13.92 8.22
CA ALA A 170 21.39 -13.50 6.97
C ALA A 170 22.54 -14.43 6.58
N ALA A 171 22.68 -14.70 5.29
CA ALA A 171 23.77 -15.56 4.81
C ALA A 171 25.15 -14.91 4.92
N THR A 172 25.22 -13.58 4.85
CA THR A 172 26.46 -12.78 4.88
C THR A 172 26.18 -11.40 5.49
N PRO A 173 27.20 -10.62 5.90
CA PRO A 173 27.02 -9.24 6.34
C PRO A 173 26.31 -8.36 5.29
N SER A 174 26.65 -8.50 4.01
CA SER A 174 25.98 -7.78 2.91
C SER A 174 24.50 -8.16 2.80
N ASN A 175 24.18 -9.45 2.93
CA ASN A 175 22.79 -9.91 2.94
C ASN A 175 22.04 -9.43 4.19
N ALA A 176 22.71 -9.26 5.33
CA ALA A 176 22.10 -8.67 6.52
C ALA A 176 21.64 -7.24 6.25
N ALA A 177 22.46 -6.42 5.59
CA ALA A 177 22.06 -5.07 5.19
C ALA A 177 20.88 -5.08 4.20
N GLN A 178 20.82 -6.04 3.28
CA GLN A 178 19.72 -6.19 2.32
C GLN A 178 18.39 -6.60 2.97
N LEU A 179 18.45 -7.49 3.96
CA LEU A 179 17.27 -7.95 4.70
C LEU A 179 16.76 -6.89 5.68
N LEU A 180 17.67 -6.13 6.28
CA LEU A 180 17.35 -5.07 7.24
C LEU A 180 16.71 -3.86 6.56
N LEU A 181 17.17 -3.50 5.36
CA LEU A 181 16.87 -2.20 4.74
C LEU A 181 16.13 -2.34 3.41
N PRO A 182 15.10 -1.51 3.19
CA PRO A 182 14.38 -1.49 1.93
C PRO A 182 15.27 -0.95 0.79
N ASP A 183 14.88 -1.24 -0.44
CA ASP A 183 15.57 -0.71 -1.62
C ASP A 183 14.97 0.64 -2.04
N LYS A 184 15.77 1.72 -1.93
CA LYS A 184 15.35 3.06 -2.38
C LYS A 184 14.93 3.10 -3.84
N GLN A 185 15.59 2.38 -4.74
CA GLN A 185 15.26 2.40 -6.15
C GLN A 185 13.95 1.68 -6.43
N GLU A 186 13.68 0.59 -5.72
CA GLU A 186 12.41 -0.12 -5.81
C GLU A 186 11.25 0.77 -5.33
N ILE A 187 11.40 1.40 -4.17
CA ILE A 187 10.38 2.31 -3.62
C ILE A 187 10.13 3.49 -4.56
N LEU A 188 11.18 4.14 -5.07
CA LEU A 188 11.04 5.23 -6.04
C LEU A 188 10.35 4.77 -7.32
N SER A 189 10.66 3.57 -7.81
CA SER A 189 10.04 3.00 -9.00
C SER A 189 8.56 2.69 -8.77
N ARG A 190 8.20 2.16 -7.61
CA ARG A 190 6.81 1.91 -7.21
C ARG A 190 6.02 3.21 -7.11
N ILE A 191 6.58 4.25 -6.50
CA ILE A 191 5.95 5.58 -6.44
C ILE A 191 5.76 6.15 -7.84
N ARG A 192 6.80 6.13 -8.70
CA ARG A 192 6.70 6.60 -10.10
C ARG A 192 5.60 5.87 -10.86
N TYR A 193 5.53 4.55 -10.72
CA TYR A 193 4.52 3.73 -11.36
C TYR A 193 3.10 4.08 -10.89
N MET A 194 2.90 4.23 -9.58
CA MET A 194 1.61 4.63 -9.01
C MET A 194 1.18 6.03 -9.49
N SER A 195 2.10 7.00 -9.47
CA SER A 195 1.85 8.37 -9.95
C SER A 195 1.50 8.39 -11.44
N ALA A 196 2.24 7.66 -12.27
CA ALA A 196 1.98 7.58 -13.71
C ALA A 196 0.62 6.96 -14.05
N ARG A 197 0.08 6.07 -13.20
CA ARG A 197 -1.26 5.48 -13.38
C ARG A 197 -2.39 6.31 -12.79
N LEU A 198 -2.11 7.17 -11.81
CA LEU A 198 -3.12 7.98 -11.16
C LEU A 198 -3.63 9.10 -12.08
N SER A 199 -2.73 9.84 -12.73
CA SER A 199 -3.11 11.02 -13.53
C SER A 199 -4.06 10.68 -14.70
N PRO A 200 -3.80 9.66 -15.54
CA PRO A 200 -4.72 9.32 -16.64
C PRO A 200 -6.08 8.81 -16.15
N ARG A 201 -6.10 8.10 -15.00
CA ARG A 201 -7.36 7.65 -14.38
C ARG A 201 -8.20 8.82 -13.89
N MET A 202 -7.57 9.80 -13.23
CA MET A 202 -8.27 11.00 -12.77
C MET A 202 -8.82 11.80 -13.94
N LEU A 203 -8.03 12.03 -14.98
CA LEU A 203 -8.48 12.75 -16.19
C LEU A 203 -9.66 12.04 -16.86
N ARG A 204 -9.60 10.70 -16.98
CA ARG A 204 -10.71 9.91 -17.53
C ARG A 204 -11.97 10.03 -16.71
N LEU A 205 -11.87 9.98 -15.38
CA LEU A 205 -13.02 10.11 -14.48
C LEU A 205 -13.67 11.50 -14.60
N VAL A 206 -12.85 12.56 -14.67
CA VAL A 206 -13.34 13.93 -14.87
C VAL A 206 -14.05 14.06 -16.23
N ALA A 207 -13.45 13.55 -17.30
CA ALA A 207 -14.05 13.58 -18.64
C ALA A 207 -15.40 12.83 -18.68
N GLN A 208 -15.47 11.62 -18.12
CA GLN A 208 -16.70 10.84 -18.02
C GLN A 208 -17.78 11.58 -17.23
N ARG A 209 -17.41 12.27 -16.14
CA ARG A 209 -18.38 13.02 -15.35
C ARG A 209 -18.88 14.27 -16.08
N ALA A 210 -18.02 14.95 -16.81
CA ALA A 210 -18.39 16.09 -17.65
C ALA A 210 -19.34 15.69 -18.77
N GLU A 211 -19.05 14.57 -19.46
CA GLU A 211 -19.92 14.01 -20.49
C GLU A 211 -21.28 13.60 -19.94
N TYR A 212 -21.31 12.88 -18.81
CA TYR A 212 -22.54 12.50 -18.13
C TYR A 212 -23.39 13.72 -17.77
N THR A 213 -22.78 14.76 -17.21
CA THR A 213 -23.49 16.01 -16.84
C THR A 213 -24.05 16.71 -18.07
N THR A 214 -23.28 16.75 -19.17
CA THR A 214 -23.73 17.33 -20.44
C THR A 214 -24.93 16.59 -21.01
N THR A 215 -24.92 15.25 -20.96
CA THR A 215 -26.04 14.41 -21.39
C THR A 215 -27.29 14.63 -20.55
N LEU A 216 -27.15 14.76 -19.22
CA LEU A 216 -28.27 15.09 -18.34
C LEU A 216 -28.87 16.47 -18.65
N LEU A 217 -28.01 17.48 -18.86
CA LEU A 217 -28.47 18.84 -19.19
C LEU A 217 -29.21 18.87 -20.53
N ARG A 218 -28.71 18.19 -21.56
CA ARG A 218 -29.42 18.04 -22.84
C ARG A 218 -30.77 17.36 -22.68
N GLY A 219 -30.82 16.24 -21.95
CA GLY A 219 -32.08 15.55 -21.69
C GLY A 219 -33.10 16.42 -20.93
N ALA A 220 -32.65 17.24 -19.98
CA ALA A 220 -33.51 18.20 -19.30
C ALA A 220 -34.03 19.31 -20.24
N GLN A 221 -33.16 19.86 -21.10
CA GLN A 221 -33.55 20.85 -22.12
C GLN A 221 -34.58 20.28 -23.09
N ASP A 222 -34.38 19.06 -23.58
CA ASP A 222 -35.30 18.38 -24.49
C ASP A 222 -36.67 18.17 -23.82
N MET A 223 -36.67 17.72 -22.55
CA MET A 223 -37.91 17.56 -21.77
C MET A 223 -38.66 18.87 -21.59
N ILE A 224 -37.97 19.97 -21.25
CA ILE A 224 -38.58 21.29 -21.11
C ILE A 224 -39.17 21.76 -22.44
N THR A 225 -38.42 21.58 -23.54
CA THR A 225 -38.86 21.98 -24.88
C THR A 225 -40.15 21.24 -25.27
N VAL A 226 -40.18 19.92 -25.08
CA VAL A 226 -41.38 19.11 -25.36
C VAL A 226 -42.57 19.53 -24.48
N GLN A 227 -42.36 19.84 -23.20
CA GLN A 227 -43.43 20.32 -22.32
C GLN A 227 -43.96 21.70 -22.74
N PHE A 228 -43.07 22.60 -23.15
CA PHE A 228 -43.43 23.92 -23.64
C PHE A 228 -44.27 23.81 -24.92
N GLU A 229 -43.84 23.01 -25.90
CA GLU A 229 -44.60 22.78 -27.13
C GLU A 229 -45.97 22.13 -26.87
N ARG A 230 -46.05 21.19 -25.92
CA ARG A 230 -47.35 20.59 -25.52
C ARG A 230 -48.27 21.63 -24.90
N THR A 231 -47.73 22.48 -24.03
CA THR A 231 -48.50 23.53 -23.37
C THR A 231 -48.96 24.59 -24.36
N ALA A 232 -48.09 25.02 -25.27
CA ALA A 232 -48.41 25.95 -26.36
C ALA A 232 -49.52 25.40 -27.27
N ARG A 233 -49.42 24.12 -27.67
CA ARG A 233 -50.49 23.46 -28.46
C ARG A 233 -51.83 23.40 -27.73
N ARG A 234 -51.83 23.11 -26.42
CA ARG A 234 -53.05 23.12 -25.59
C ARG A 234 -53.65 24.52 -25.52
N PHE A 235 -52.81 25.54 -25.34
CA PHE A 235 -53.25 26.93 -25.29
C PHE A 235 -53.87 27.36 -26.62
N GLU A 236 -53.21 27.07 -27.74
CA GLU A 236 -53.74 27.39 -29.07
C GLU A 236 -55.08 26.67 -29.34
N TYR A 237 -55.18 25.40 -28.96
CA TYR A 237 -56.44 24.66 -29.05
C TYR A 237 -57.56 25.28 -28.21
N ALA A 238 -57.27 25.66 -26.96
CA ALA A 238 -58.24 26.33 -26.10
C ALA A 238 -58.66 27.69 -26.67
N ARG A 239 -57.71 28.45 -27.24
CA ARG A 239 -57.98 29.72 -27.92
C ARG A 239 -58.94 29.53 -29.09
N GLN A 240 -58.68 28.56 -29.96
CA GLN A 240 -59.54 28.21 -31.09
C GLN A 240 -60.93 27.75 -30.63
N LEU A 241 -61.01 26.99 -29.52
CA LEU A 241 -62.29 26.56 -28.96
C LEU A 241 -63.11 27.77 -28.49
N VAL A 242 -62.51 28.69 -27.73
CA VAL A 242 -63.17 29.93 -27.29
C VAL A 242 -63.62 30.77 -28.49
N GLU A 243 -62.78 30.92 -29.51
CA GLU A 243 -63.16 31.62 -30.76
C GLU A 243 -64.33 30.93 -31.47
N SER A 244 -64.38 29.60 -31.49
CA SER A 244 -65.48 28.86 -32.11
C SER A 244 -66.82 29.03 -31.39
N TYR A 245 -66.78 29.29 -30.08
CA TYR A 245 -67.96 29.60 -29.26
C TYR A 245 -68.30 31.09 -29.24
N ASN A 246 -67.55 31.95 -29.96
CA ASN A 246 -67.88 33.37 -30.05
C ASN A 246 -69.20 33.54 -30.84
N PRO A 247 -70.26 34.06 -30.22
CA PRO A 247 -71.57 34.21 -30.87
C PRO A 247 -71.51 35.09 -32.13
N ASP A 248 -70.57 36.04 -32.22
CA ASP A 248 -70.39 36.85 -33.42
C ASP A 248 -70.08 36.03 -34.67
N HIS A 249 -69.34 34.92 -34.53
CA HIS A 249 -69.06 34.02 -35.66
C HIS A 249 -70.33 33.30 -36.14
N ILE A 250 -71.22 32.93 -35.23
CA ILE A 250 -72.51 32.31 -35.55
C ILE A 250 -73.43 33.35 -36.21
N LEU A 251 -73.48 34.57 -35.67
CA LEU A 251 -74.24 35.68 -36.26
C LEU A 251 -73.76 36.02 -37.67
N ARG A 252 -72.44 36.05 -37.91
CA ARG A 252 -71.83 36.27 -39.24
C ARG A 252 -72.16 35.18 -40.27
N ARG A 253 -72.48 33.96 -39.82
CA ARG A 253 -72.92 32.86 -40.68
C ARG A 253 -74.39 32.95 -41.08
N GLY A 254 -75.11 34.01 -40.68
CA GLY A 254 -76.50 34.28 -41.06
C GLY A 254 -77.54 33.84 -40.02
N TYR A 255 -77.11 33.44 -38.83
CA TYR A 255 -78.01 33.17 -37.70
C TYR A 255 -78.35 34.47 -36.94
N ALA A 256 -79.44 34.46 -36.18
CA ALA A 256 -79.82 35.54 -35.28
C ALA A 256 -80.07 35.00 -33.87
N LEU A 257 -79.69 35.77 -32.86
CA LEU A 257 -79.85 35.42 -31.45
C LEU A 257 -81.09 36.13 -30.92
N VAL A 258 -82.07 35.34 -30.47
CA VAL A 258 -83.36 35.85 -29.99
C VAL A 258 -83.37 35.79 -28.46
N ARG A 259 -83.52 36.94 -27.79
CA ARG A 259 -83.60 37.06 -26.34
C ARG A 259 -84.96 37.62 -25.92
N GLY A 260 -85.54 37.10 -24.85
CA GLY A 260 -86.84 37.54 -24.31
C GLY A 260 -87.78 36.37 -24.04
N GLU A 261 -88.88 36.65 -23.36
CA GLU A 261 -89.89 35.64 -23.01
C GLU A 261 -90.71 35.28 -24.24
N LYS A 262 -90.89 33.98 -24.50
CA LYS A 262 -91.65 33.47 -25.66
C LYS A 262 -93.15 33.38 -25.34
N VAL A 263 -93.74 34.50 -24.93
CA VAL A 263 -95.15 34.60 -24.52
C VAL A 263 -95.87 35.54 -25.48
N LEU A 264 -97.15 35.28 -25.78
CA LEU A 264 -97.92 36.11 -26.70
C LEU A 264 -97.96 37.58 -26.22
N GLY A 265 -97.66 38.52 -27.12
CA GLY A 265 -97.64 39.95 -26.85
C GLY A 265 -96.35 40.47 -26.18
N SER A 266 -95.39 39.61 -25.85
CA SER A 266 -94.08 40.07 -25.37
C SER A 266 -93.23 40.63 -26.50
N ILE A 267 -92.34 41.57 -26.15
CA ILE A 267 -91.31 42.07 -27.07
C ILE A 267 -90.06 41.20 -26.89
N ILE A 268 -89.63 40.57 -27.98
CA ILE A 268 -88.36 39.85 -28.07
C ILE A 268 -87.33 40.72 -28.79
N GLU A 269 -86.08 40.59 -28.38
CA GLU A 269 -84.94 41.24 -29.02
C GLU A 269 -84.27 40.23 -29.95
N VAL A 270 -84.11 40.61 -31.21
CA VAL A 270 -83.42 39.81 -32.24
C VAL A 270 -82.14 40.52 -32.61
N GLU A 271 -81.02 39.87 -32.32
CA GLU A 271 -79.68 40.35 -32.64
C GLU A 271 -79.10 39.52 -33.78
N ALA A 272 -78.88 40.14 -34.93
CA ALA A 272 -78.16 39.57 -36.06
C ALA A 272 -76.80 40.27 -36.20
N HIS A 273 -75.92 39.80 -37.11
CA HIS A 273 -74.56 40.35 -37.22
C HIS A 273 -74.49 41.86 -37.46
N ASN A 274 -75.40 42.39 -38.28
CA ASN A 274 -75.36 43.77 -38.79
C ASN A 274 -76.57 44.61 -38.37
N TYR A 275 -77.49 44.07 -37.60
CA TYR A 275 -78.64 44.82 -37.09
C TYR A 275 -79.15 44.22 -35.79
N LYS A 276 -79.76 45.08 -35.00
CA LYS A 276 -80.51 44.70 -33.80
C LYS A 276 -81.91 45.28 -33.94
N LEU A 277 -82.92 44.44 -33.75
CA LEU A 277 -84.31 44.87 -33.82
C LEU A 277 -85.11 44.26 -32.68
N THR A 278 -86.24 44.88 -32.37
CA THR A 278 -87.24 44.31 -31.48
C THR A 278 -88.43 43.84 -32.30
N ALA A 279 -88.97 42.68 -31.94
CA ALA A 279 -90.14 42.09 -32.58
C ALA A 279 -91.15 41.66 -31.53
N GLU A 280 -92.44 41.75 -31.85
CA GLU A 280 -93.52 41.34 -30.96
C GLU A 280 -93.95 39.90 -31.28
N VAL A 281 -94.07 39.06 -30.25
CA VAL A 281 -94.48 37.66 -30.42
C VAL A 281 -95.98 37.59 -30.63
N ARG A 282 -96.41 37.48 -31.90
CA ARG A 282 -97.83 37.33 -32.25
C ARG A 282 -98.33 35.89 -32.15
N THR A 283 -97.47 34.92 -32.42
CA THR A 283 -97.76 33.48 -32.38
C THR A 283 -96.51 32.72 -31.99
N TYR A 284 -96.62 31.80 -31.02
CA TYR A 284 -95.54 30.90 -30.61
C TYR A 284 -96.06 29.47 -30.54
N GLU A 285 -95.48 28.58 -31.34
CA GLU A 285 -95.72 27.15 -31.29
C GLU A 285 -94.40 26.46 -30.93
N GLN A 286 -94.40 25.67 -29.87
CA GLN A 286 -93.25 24.85 -29.50
C GLN A 286 -93.33 23.53 -30.28
N LYS A 287 -92.38 23.33 -31.19
CA LYS A 287 -92.18 22.04 -31.86
C LYS A 287 -91.45 21.05 -30.96
#